data_AF-A0AAN8UJX9-F1
#
_entry.id   AF-A0AAN8UJX9-F1
#
_cell.length_a   1.000
_cell.length_b   1.000
_cell.length_c   1.000
_cell.angle_alpha   90.00
_cell.angle_beta   90.00
_cell.angle_gamma   90.00
#
_symmetry.space_group_name_H-M   'P 1'
#
loop_
_entity.id
_entity.type
_entity.pdbx_description
1 polymer ?
#
loop_
_entity_poly.entity_id
_entity_poly.type
_entity_poly.pdbx_seq_one_letter_code
_entity_poly.pdbx_strand_id
1 'polypeptide(L)'
;MKHFAVPKLEKIIDEEKKDSHSSLMEDRENAILEPARIKVKLKAKNVDICYPPIFLSGGKFDLSQAPQHNHCAFGSRNNSYCSNVARTFLIDANAVQSKAYERQHVVEKDAPTLTKSAGTRIGLKFRESGLSLNAKSDRILKAGMVVNILLGF
;
A
#
# COMPACT_ATOMS: atom_id res chain seq x y z
N MET A 1 9.38 2.30 1.45
CA MET A 1 9.38 2.88 0.09
C MET A 1 10.80 3.28 -0.33
N LYS A 2 11.36 4.38 0.18
CA LYS A 2 12.64 4.96 -0.27
C LYS A 2 13.86 4.02 -0.21
N HIS A 3 13.92 3.14 0.79
CA HIS A 3 15.10 2.32 1.04
C HIS A 3 15.07 0.93 0.42
N PHE A 4 13.96 0.52 -0.18
CA PHE A 4 13.81 -0.83 -0.71
C PHE A 4 12.95 -0.86 -1.97
N ALA A 5 11.64 -0.62 -1.84
CA ALA A 5 10.70 -0.85 -2.94
C ALA A 5 11.00 0.03 -4.15
N VAL A 6 11.31 1.32 -3.94
CA VAL A 6 11.62 2.25 -5.04
C VAL A 6 12.95 1.86 -5.71
N PRO A 7 14.10 1.77 -5.01
CA PRO A 7 15.36 1.42 -5.66
C PRO A 7 15.37 0.03 -6.32
N LYS A 8 14.70 -0.96 -5.72
CA LYS A 8 14.62 -2.32 -6.28
C LYS A 8 13.82 -2.32 -7.59
N LEU A 9 12.68 -1.64 -7.62
CA LEU A 9 11.86 -1.55 -8.84
C LEU A 9 12.56 -0.75 -9.94
N GLU A 10 13.16 0.40 -9.62
CA GLU A 10 13.96 1.19 -10.57
C GLU A 10 15.04 0.31 -11.21
N LYS A 11 15.83 -0.40 -10.40
CA LYS A 11 16.88 -1.30 -10.89
C LYS A 11 16.35 -2.41 -11.80
N ILE A 12 15.21 -3.03 -11.46
CA ILE A 12 14.61 -4.09 -12.28
C ILE A 12 14.20 -3.55 -13.65
N ILE A 13 13.62 -2.34 -13.68
CA ILE A 13 13.17 -1.69 -14.92
C ILE A 13 14.38 -1.28 -15.76
N ASP A 14 15.35 -0.59 -15.15
CA ASP A 14 16.54 -0.07 -15.84
C ASP A 14 17.42 -1.18 -16.43
N GLU A 15 17.49 -2.33 -15.76
CA GLU A 15 18.28 -3.50 -16.21
C GLU A 15 17.45 -4.49 -17.05
N GLU A 16 16.19 -4.17 -17.37
CA GLU A 16 15.22 -5.06 -18.05
C GLU A 16 15.15 -6.47 -17.45
N LYS A 17 15.32 -6.57 -16.13
CA LYS A 17 15.34 -7.84 -15.43
C LYS A 17 13.93 -8.39 -15.27
N LYS A 18 13.81 -9.71 -15.40
CA LYS A 18 12.58 -10.42 -15.07
C LYS A 18 12.61 -10.85 -13.61
N ASP A 19 11.73 -10.28 -12.81
CA ASP A 19 11.52 -10.65 -11.40
C ASP A 19 10.03 -10.95 -11.16
N SER A 20 9.73 -11.88 -10.25
CA SER A 20 8.35 -12.29 -9.96
C SER A 20 7.75 -11.47 -8.82
N HIS A 21 6.42 -11.36 -8.77
CA HIS A 21 5.74 -10.73 -7.63
C HIS A 21 6.04 -11.43 -6.31
N SER A 22 6.18 -12.76 -6.32
CA SER A 22 6.51 -13.55 -5.14
C SER A 22 7.93 -13.30 -4.64
N SER A 23 8.91 -13.17 -5.55
CA SER A 23 10.29 -12.87 -5.14
C SER A 23 10.40 -11.45 -4.56
N LEU A 24 9.72 -10.47 -5.18
CA LEU A 24 9.63 -9.12 -4.63
C LEU A 24 8.95 -9.08 -3.25
N MET A 25 7.94 -9.92 -3.04
CA MET A 25 7.26 -10.08 -1.75
C MET A 25 8.24 -10.59 -0.69
N GLU A 26 8.95 -11.69 -0.97
CA GLU A 26 9.91 -12.30 -0.05
C GLU A 26 11.05 -11.33 0.30
N ASP A 27 11.64 -10.68 -0.70
CA ASP A 27 12.70 -9.69 -0.46
C ASP A 27 12.17 -8.52 0.41
N ARG A 28 10.92 -8.11 0.19
CA ARG A 28 10.30 -7.02 0.95
C ARG A 28 10.03 -7.42 2.39
N GLU A 29 9.56 -8.65 2.61
CA GLU A 29 9.32 -9.22 3.92
C GLU A 29 10.62 -9.30 4.72
N ASN A 30 11.69 -9.85 4.13
CA ASN A 30 13.02 -9.88 4.73
C ASN A 30 13.52 -8.47 5.07
N ALA A 31 13.31 -7.49 4.20
CA ALA A 31 13.68 -6.09 4.48
C ALA A 31 12.88 -5.46 5.64
N ILE A 32 11.68 -5.95 5.96
CA ILE A 32 10.90 -5.51 7.12
C ILE A 32 11.42 -6.21 8.39
N LEU A 33 11.60 -7.53 8.34
CA LEU A 33 12.07 -8.34 9.46
C LEU A 33 13.52 -7.99 9.87
N GLU A 34 14.32 -7.51 8.93
CA GLU A 34 15.72 -7.14 9.14
C GLU A 34 15.97 -5.63 8.89
N PRO A 35 15.45 -4.74 9.73
CA PRO A 35 15.47 -3.29 9.50
C PRO A 35 16.89 -2.71 9.40
N ALA A 36 17.88 -3.37 9.99
CA ALA A 36 19.29 -2.98 9.89
C ALA A 36 19.81 -3.04 8.43
N ARG A 37 19.33 -4.00 7.61
CA ARG A 37 19.72 -4.14 6.19
C ARG A 37 19.37 -2.90 5.37
N ILE A 38 18.28 -2.23 5.72
CA ILE A 38 17.79 -1.03 5.05
C ILE A 38 18.12 0.26 5.83
N LYS A 39 19.11 0.20 6.73
CA LYS A 39 19.60 1.35 7.53
C LYS A 39 18.53 1.98 8.43
N VAL A 40 17.53 1.20 8.85
CA VAL A 40 16.47 1.63 9.78
C VAL A 40 16.84 1.22 11.21
N LYS A 41 16.86 2.20 12.12
CA LYS A 41 17.20 1.99 13.55
C LYS A 41 15.99 1.47 14.34
N LEU A 42 15.61 0.22 14.11
CA LEU A 42 14.60 -0.51 14.89
C LEU A 42 15.15 -1.85 15.38
N LYS A 43 14.65 -2.33 16.52
CA LYS A 43 15.02 -3.65 17.05
C LYS A 43 14.24 -4.71 16.28
N ALA A 44 14.93 -5.63 15.60
CA ALA A 44 14.31 -6.69 14.80
C ALA A 44 13.23 -7.48 15.57
N LYS A 45 13.49 -7.80 16.85
CA LYS A 45 12.55 -8.50 17.74
C LYS A 45 11.19 -7.79 17.97
N ASN A 46 11.11 -6.49 17.69
CA ASN A 46 9.89 -5.72 17.84
C ASN A 46 9.15 -5.55 16.51
N VAL A 47 9.74 -5.98 15.39
CA VAL A 47 9.22 -5.75 14.05
C VAL A 47 8.69 -7.06 13.47
N ASP A 48 7.55 -6.97 12.81
CA ASP A 48 6.88 -8.08 12.13
C ASP A 48 6.11 -7.53 10.91
N ILE A 49 5.62 -8.41 10.03
CA ILE A 49 4.72 -8.03 8.94
C ILE A 49 3.26 -8.09 9.40
N CYS A 50 2.41 -7.20 8.87
CA CYS A 50 0.96 -7.29 9.12
C CYS A 50 0.27 -8.31 8.20
N TYR A 51 0.79 -8.43 6.97
CA TYR A 51 0.35 -9.33 5.92
C TYR A 51 1.50 -9.43 4.89
N PRO A 52 1.55 -10.51 4.08
CA PRO A 52 2.57 -10.66 3.04
C PRO A 52 2.56 -9.48 2.07
N PRO A 53 3.70 -8.84 1.75
CA PRO A 53 3.74 -7.72 0.82
C PRO A 53 3.10 -8.03 -0.53
N ILE A 54 2.33 -7.09 -1.05
CA ILE A 54 1.58 -7.24 -2.30
C ILE A 54 2.31 -6.46 -3.37
N PHE A 55 2.69 -7.15 -4.44
CA PHE A 55 3.20 -6.57 -5.68
C PHE A 55 2.32 -7.02 -6.84
N LEU A 56 1.91 -6.07 -7.66
CA LEU A 56 0.93 -6.25 -8.71
C LEU A 56 1.43 -5.50 -9.94
N SER A 57 1.64 -6.19 -11.07
CA SER A 57 1.94 -5.64 -12.40
C SER A 57 1.20 -6.42 -13.51
N GLY A 58 1.07 -5.88 -14.72
CA GLY A 58 0.58 -6.62 -15.89
C GLY A 58 -0.94 -6.63 -16.12
N GLY A 59 -1.69 -5.69 -15.54
CA GLY A 59 -3.09 -5.41 -15.91
C GLY A 59 -4.13 -6.48 -15.53
N LYS A 60 -3.75 -7.52 -14.79
CA LYS A 60 -4.68 -8.49 -14.19
C LYS A 60 -4.75 -8.28 -12.69
N PHE A 61 -5.63 -7.37 -12.25
CA PHE A 61 -5.86 -7.15 -10.83
C PHE A 61 -7.33 -7.25 -10.50
N ASP A 62 -7.65 -7.99 -9.46
CA ASP A 62 -8.94 -7.91 -8.79
C ASP A 62 -8.78 -7.14 -7.48
N LEU A 63 -9.09 -5.85 -7.55
CA LEU A 63 -9.49 -5.03 -6.39
C LEU A 63 -10.90 -4.46 -6.63
N SER A 64 -11.64 -5.07 -7.56
CA SER A 64 -12.89 -4.65 -8.23
C SER A 64 -12.82 -3.46 -9.21
N GLN A 65 -11.80 -3.54 -10.09
CA GLN A 65 -11.63 -2.92 -11.43
C GLN A 65 -11.07 -1.48 -11.55
N ALA A 66 -9.73 -1.45 -11.69
CA ALA A 66 -8.85 -0.30 -11.91
C ALA A 66 -7.96 -0.49 -13.16
N PRO A 67 -7.40 0.57 -13.79
CA PRO A 67 -6.55 0.45 -14.98
C PRO A 67 -5.18 -0.19 -14.72
N GLN A 68 -4.48 -0.50 -15.81
CA GLN A 68 -3.17 -1.17 -15.90
C GLN A 68 -2.06 -0.45 -15.11
N HIS A 69 -1.90 -0.71 -13.81
CA HIS A 69 -0.88 -0.04 -12.98
C HIS A 69 -0.03 -1.00 -12.16
N ASN A 70 1.19 -0.57 -11.81
CA ASN A 70 2.05 -1.32 -10.91
C ASN A 70 1.75 -0.91 -9.47
N HIS A 71 1.12 -1.77 -8.67
CA HIS A 71 0.79 -1.48 -7.27
C HIS A 71 1.72 -2.22 -6.32
N CYS A 72 2.12 -1.53 -5.25
CA CYS A 72 2.85 -2.10 -4.13
C CYS A 72 2.13 -1.71 -2.82
N ALA A 73 1.80 -2.71 -2.00
CA ALA A 73 1.26 -2.49 -0.67
C ALA A 73 1.97 -3.39 0.35
N PHE A 74 2.34 -2.85 1.50
CA PHE A 74 2.83 -3.67 2.61
C PHE A 74 2.46 -3.03 3.94
N GLY A 75 2.28 -3.88 4.94
CA GLY A 75 2.06 -3.47 6.32
C GLY A 75 3.16 -3.99 7.22
N SER A 76 3.64 -3.13 8.11
CA SER A 76 4.61 -3.48 9.14
C SER A 76 3.99 -3.30 10.52
N ARG A 77 4.36 -4.18 11.43
CA ARG A 77 3.99 -4.13 12.83
C ARG A 77 5.23 -3.79 13.64
N ASN A 78 5.13 -2.80 14.54
CA ASN A 78 6.18 -2.50 15.50
C ASN A 78 5.58 -2.50 16.92
N ASN A 79 6.12 -3.34 17.80
CA ASN A 79 5.62 -3.52 19.16
C ASN A 79 4.09 -3.76 19.20
N SER A 80 3.61 -4.65 18.33
CA SER A 80 2.19 -5.00 18.11
C SER A 80 1.32 -3.96 17.41
N TYR A 81 1.79 -2.73 17.17
CA TYR A 81 1.03 -1.72 16.43
C TYR A 81 1.26 -1.84 14.92
N CYS A 82 0.16 -1.99 14.19
CA CYS A 82 0.13 -2.10 12.74
C CYS A 82 0.26 -0.74 12.06
N SER A 83 0.91 -0.73 10.91
CA SER A 83 0.98 0.41 9.99
C SER A 83 0.87 -0.13 8.56
N ASN A 84 0.37 0.69 7.66
CA ASN A 84 0.14 0.30 6.28
C ASN A 84 0.60 1.38 5.31
N VAL A 85 1.13 0.98 4.16
CA VAL A 85 1.37 1.88 3.04
C VAL A 85 1.07 1.15 1.74
N ALA A 86 0.39 1.86 0.83
CA ALA A 86 0.19 1.44 -0.55
C ALA A 86 0.60 2.57 -1.49
N ARG A 87 1.22 2.20 -2.61
CA ARG A 87 1.65 3.12 -3.67
C ARG A 87 1.44 2.48 -5.02
N THR A 88 1.07 3.33 -5.97
CA THR A 88 1.01 3.00 -7.40
C THR A 88 2.21 3.64 -8.07
N PHE A 89 2.89 2.85 -8.91
CA PHE A 89 3.97 3.28 -9.77
C PHE A 89 3.47 3.33 -11.21
N LEU A 90 3.76 4.44 -11.87
CA LEU A 90 3.41 4.68 -13.26
C LEU A 90 4.69 4.54 -14.09
N ILE A 91 4.70 3.61 -15.03
CA ILE A 91 5.77 3.43 -16.02
C ILE A 91 5.10 3.69 -17.37
N ASP A 92 5.63 4.64 -18.13
CA ASP A 92 5.11 5.06 -19.45
C ASP A 92 3.58 5.25 -19.47
N ALA A 93 3.06 5.94 -18.44
CA ALA A 93 1.63 6.11 -18.28
C ALA A 93 1.03 6.98 -19.39
N ASN A 94 -0.08 6.52 -19.95
CA ASN A 94 -0.87 7.30 -20.89
C ASN A 94 -1.66 8.43 -20.19
N ALA A 95 -2.28 9.30 -20.98
CA ALA A 95 -3.05 10.43 -20.48
C ALA A 95 -4.21 10.03 -19.54
N VAL A 96 -4.84 8.87 -19.78
CA VAL A 96 -5.94 8.37 -18.94
C VAL A 96 -5.42 7.94 -17.56
N GLN A 97 -4.32 7.18 -17.54
CA GLN A 97 -3.67 6.71 -16.32
C GLN A 97 -3.14 7.86 -15.47
N SER A 98 -2.48 8.84 -16.10
CA SER A 98 -1.95 10.02 -15.41
C SER A 98 -3.07 10.85 -14.79
N LYS A 99 -4.14 11.12 -15.56
CA LYS A 99 -5.31 11.85 -15.07
C LYS A 99 -6.10 11.10 -13.99
N ALA A 100 -6.11 9.77 -14.03
CA ALA A 100 -6.71 8.96 -12.96
C ALA A 100 -5.90 9.06 -11.66
N TYR A 101 -4.57 8.97 -11.75
CA TYR A 101 -3.69 9.10 -10.59
C TYR A 101 -3.74 10.51 -9.97
N GLU A 102 -3.79 11.57 -10.79
CA GLU A 102 -3.97 12.94 -10.30
C GLU A 102 -5.30 13.12 -9.57
N ARG A 103 -6.38 12.54 -10.10
CA ARG A 103 -7.71 12.55 -9.42
C ARG A 103 -7.70 11.77 -8.11
N GLN A 104 -6.77 10.84 -7.89
CA GLN A 104 -6.63 10.23 -6.57
C GLN A 104 -6.13 11.21 -5.51
N HIS A 105 -5.33 12.21 -5.89
CA HIS A 105 -4.86 13.24 -4.97
C HIS A 105 -5.95 14.24 -4.62
N VAL A 106 -6.83 14.54 -5.58
CA VAL A 106 -7.97 15.43 -5.43
C VAL A 106 -9.21 14.55 -5.33
N VAL A 107 -9.51 14.02 -4.13
CA VAL A 107 -10.68 13.17 -3.89
C VAL A 107 -11.95 13.86 -4.40
N GLU A 108 -12.32 13.58 -5.63
CA GLU A 108 -13.46 14.19 -6.30
C GLU A 108 -14.69 13.38 -5.91
N LYS A 109 -15.72 14.10 -5.45
CA LYS A 109 -16.84 13.54 -4.69
C LYS A 109 -17.67 12.51 -5.46
N ASP A 110 -17.54 12.46 -6.80
CA ASP A 110 -18.41 11.71 -7.71
C ASP A 110 -17.62 10.81 -8.68
N ALA A 111 -16.46 10.29 -8.29
CA ALA A 111 -15.74 9.33 -9.12
C ALA A 111 -16.39 7.92 -9.05
N PRO A 112 -16.97 7.40 -10.14
CA PRO A 112 -17.73 6.15 -10.11
C PRO A 112 -16.87 4.90 -9.85
N THR A 113 -15.55 4.99 -10.03
CA THR A 113 -14.60 3.88 -9.80
C THR A 113 -13.95 3.91 -8.42
N LEU A 114 -14.31 4.87 -7.56
CA LEU A 114 -13.74 4.99 -6.22
C LEU A 114 -14.12 3.81 -5.33
N THR A 115 -13.17 3.32 -4.54
CA THR A 115 -13.42 2.28 -3.55
C THR A 115 -14.55 2.66 -2.57
N LYS A 116 -15.46 1.72 -2.29
CA LYS A 116 -16.62 1.91 -1.38
C LYS A 116 -16.27 2.27 0.07
N SER A 117 -15.00 2.13 0.44
CA SER A 117 -14.44 2.48 1.74
C SER A 117 -13.16 3.27 1.51
N ALA A 118 -12.94 4.30 2.33
CA ALA A 118 -11.70 5.07 2.40
C ALA A 118 -10.69 4.47 3.38
N GLY A 119 -11.02 3.33 4.00
CA GLY A 119 -10.15 2.62 4.93
C GLY A 119 -10.81 2.30 6.26
N THR A 120 -9.99 2.05 7.29
CA THR A 120 -10.46 1.68 8.64
C THR A 120 -9.54 2.20 9.72
N ARG A 121 -10.00 2.23 10.97
CA ARG A 121 -9.10 2.38 12.11
C ARG A 121 -8.05 1.25 12.13
N ILE A 122 -6.83 1.62 12.51
CA ILE A 122 -5.66 0.74 12.65
C ILE A 122 -5.00 0.96 14.01
N GLY A 123 -4.38 -0.08 14.54
CA GLY A 123 -3.68 -0.05 15.81
C GLY A 123 -3.11 -1.43 16.11
N LEU A 124 -3.46 -2.02 17.25
CA LEU A 124 -3.09 -3.41 17.55
C LEU A 124 -3.61 -4.39 16.49
N LYS A 125 -4.83 -4.12 15.98
CA LYS A 125 -5.40 -4.81 14.83
C LYS A 125 -5.10 -4.05 13.54
N PHE A 126 -4.81 -4.79 12.48
CA PHE A 126 -4.59 -4.21 11.15
C PHE A 126 -5.85 -3.54 10.60
N ARG A 127 -7.02 -4.14 10.86
CA ARG A 127 -8.33 -3.65 10.46
C ARG A 127 -9.31 -3.78 11.62
N GLU A 128 -9.87 -2.67 12.08
CA GLU A 128 -10.98 -2.66 13.04
C GLU A 128 -12.31 -2.50 12.28
N SER A 129 -12.99 -3.62 11.99
CA SER A 129 -14.19 -3.66 11.14
C SER A 129 -15.34 -2.75 11.60
N GLY A 130 -15.46 -2.51 12.92
CA GLY A 130 -16.48 -1.61 13.48
C GLY A 130 -16.22 -0.12 13.28
N LEU A 131 -15.07 0.25 12.72
CA LEU A 131 -14.63 1.64 12.49
C LEU A 131 -14.11 1.80 11.06
N SER A 132 -14.94 1.33 10.11
CA SER A 132 -14.72 1.56 8.69
C SER A 132 -15.10 2.99 8.32
N LEU A 133 -14.27 3.61 7.46
CA LEU A 133 -14.51 4.91 6.87
C LEU A 133 -15.28 4.71 5.57
N ASN A 134 -16.60 4.61 5.65
CA ASN A 134 -17.47 4.47 4.48
C ASN A 134 -18.80 5.19 4.70
N ALA A 135 -19.58 5.36 3.63
CA ALA A 135 -20.84 6.11 3.66
C ALA A 135 -21.93 5.52 4.57
N LYS A 136 -21.80 4.26 5.00
CA LYS A 136 -22.76 3.59 5.90
C LYS A 136 -22.39 3.74 7.38
N SER A 137 -21.22 4.30 7.69
CA SER A 137 -20.72 4.44 9.05
C SER A 137 -21.19 5.76 9.67
N ASP A 138 -21.87 5.67 10.81
CA ASP A 138 -22.32 6.79 11.64
C ASP A 138 -21.33 7.12 12.77
N ARG A 139 -20.19 6.42 12.82
CA ARG A 139 -19.18 6.54 13.86
C ARG A 139 -18.42 7.87 13.74
N ILE A 140 -18.38 8.63 14.83
CA ILE A 140 -17.63 9.89 14.90
C ILE A 140 -16.15 9.62 15.21
N LEU A 141 -15.25 10.22 14.42
CA LEU A 141 -13.81 10.21 14.69
C LEU A 141 -13.49 11.00 15.95
N LYS A 142 -12.63 10.43 16.80
CA LYS A 142 -12.18 11.06 18.05
C LYS A 142 -10.69 11.37 17.99
N ALA A 143 -10.28 12.41 18.72
CA ALA A 143 -8.87 12.71 18.93
C ALA A 143 -8.12 11.47 19.45
N GLY A 144 -6.92 11.21 18.92
CA GLY A 144 -6.11 10.04 19.25
C GLY A 144 -6.45 8.76 18.45
N MET A 145 -7.47 8.77 17.59
CA MET A 145 -7.68 7.67 16.65
C MET A 145 -6.61 7.69 15.54
N VAL A 146 -6.11 6.50 15.21
CA VAL A 146 -5.19 6.27 14.07
C VAL A 146 -5.94 5.49 13.01
N VAL A 147 -5.90 5.97 11.77
CA VAL A 147 -6.63 5.35 10.65
C VAL A 147 -5.67 4.95 9.53
N ASN A 148 -5.96 3.82 8.90
CA ASN A 148 -5.36 3.41 7.64
C ASN A 148 -6.25 3.95 6.52
N ILE A 149 -5.82 5.03 5.86
CA ILE A 149 -6.51 5.61 4.71
C ILE A 149 -6.02 4.89 3.46
N LEU A 150 -6.92 4.18 2.79
CA LEU A 150 -6.64 3.45 1.56
C LEU A 150 -7.76 3.73 0.56
N LEU A 151 -7.40 4.37 -0.54
CA LEU A 151 -8.29 4.71 -1.65
C LEU A 151 -7.71 4.15 -2.94
N GLY A 152 -8.59 3.67 -3.81
CA GLY A 152 -8.26 3.19 -5.16
C GLY A 152 -9.34 3.61 -6.16
N PHE A 153 -9.00 3.56 -7.44
CA PHE A 153 -9.86 3.85 -8.60
C PHE A 153 -9.92 2.63 -9.51
#